data_AF-W9XYB2-F1
#
_entry.id   AF-W9XYB2-F1
#
_cell.length_a   1.000
_cell.length_b   1.000
_cell.length_c   1.000
_cell.angle_alpha   90.00
_cell.angle_beta   90.00
_cell.angle_gamma   90.00
#
_symmetry.space_group_name_H-M   'P 1'
#
loop_
_entity.id
_entity.type
_entity.pdbx_description
1 polymer ?
#
loop_
_entity_poly.entity_id
_entity_poly.type
_entity_poly.pdbx_seq_one_letter_code
_entity_poly.pdbx_strand_id
1 'polypeptide(L)'
;MLALQRTGNPGDKCTVNILPCRIHHNGPTKVTKRYWSPQFDKDGTATSYFRGRRLRGKVIKLPAGYRGAIAKTTDRYLPQPCKSQTGPTYTVVDEDIEIADEEDEEPLDPVKTSL
;
A
#
# COMPACT_ATOMS: atom_id res chain seq x y z
N MET A 1 12.01 0.69 0.91
CA MET A 1 11.31 -0.54 0.51
C MET A 1 9.94 -0.68 1.19
N LEU A 2 8.86 -0.20 0.57
CA LEU A 2 7.50 -0.49 1.04
C LEU A 2 7.13 -1.93 0.64
N ALA A 3 6.41 -2.65 1.50
CA ALA A 3 5.90 -3.98 1.20
C ALA A 3 4.38 -4.07 1.41
N LEU A 4 3.70 -4.80 0.55
CA LEU A 4 2.26 -5.07 0.63
C LEU A 4 2.02 -6.39 1.38
N GLN A 5 1.24 -6.35 2.46
CA GLN A 5 0.80 -7.56 3.16
C GLN A 5 -0.67 -7.80 2.90
N ARG A 6 -1.02 -8.96 2.31
CA ARG A 6 -2.42 -9.35 2.12
C ARG A 6 -3.06 -9.70 3.46
N THR A 7 -4.20 -9.08 3.77
CA THR A 7 -4.98 -9.44 4.95
C THR A 7 -5.62 -10.83 4.78
N GLY A 8 -5.63 -11.66 5.83
CA GLY A 8 -6.17 -13.03 5.78
C GLY A 8 -7.67 -13.13 5.48
N ASN A 9 -8.41 -12.03 5.64
CA ASN A 9 -9.81 -11.97 5.25
C ASN A 9 -9.92 -11.57 3.77
N PRO A 10 -10.72 -12.28 2.96
CA PRO A 10 -11.03 -11.86 1.60
C PRO A 10 -11.68 -10.47 1.67
N GLY A 11 -11.02 -9.47 1.07
CA GLY A 11 -11.47 -8.08 1.14
C GLY A 11 -12.86 -7.91 0.52
N ASP A 12 -13.66 -7.04 1.14
CA ASP A 12 -14.99 -6.69 0.65
C ASP A 12 -14.93 -6.12 -0.77
N LYS A 13 -15.99 -6.39 -1.53
CA LYS A 13 -16.16 -5.79 -2.87
C LYS A 13 -16.26 -4.28 -2.73
N CYS A 14 -15.28 -3.56 -3.25
CA CYS A 14 -15.27 -2.09 -3.29
C CYS A 14 -15.56 -1.58 -4.70
N THR A 15 -16.40 -0.55 -4.82
CA THR A 15 -16.66 0.16 -6.07
C THR A 15 -15.94 1.50 -6.04
N VAL A 16 -14.95 1.67 -6.91
CA VAL A 16 -14.13 2.89 -7.00
C VAL A 16 -14.67 3.81 -8.10
N ASN A 17 -14.70 5.12 -7.83
CA ASN A 17 -15.12 6.14 -8.79
C ASN A 17 -14.04 7.22 -8.90
N ILE A 18 -13.66 7.57 -10.13
CA ILE A 18 -12.73 8.66 -10.41
C ILE A 18 -13.56 9.90 -10.78
N LEU A 19 -13.36 11.00 -10.06
CA LEU A 19 -14.11 12.25 -10.28
C LEU A 19 -13.25 13.25 -11.05
N PRO A 20 -13.83 14.04 -11.98
CA PRO A 20 -13.13 15.09 -12.72
C PRO A 20 -13.00 16.38 -11.89
N CYS A 21 -12.64 16.25 -10.62
CA CYS A 21 -12.42 17.37 -9.70
C CYS A 21 -11.54 16.95 -8.54
N ARG A 22 -10.92 17.93 -7.86
CA ARG A 22 -10.15 17.71 -6.64
C ARG A 22 -11.05 17.91 -5.41
N ILE A 23 -10.96 16.97 -4.47
CA ILE A 23 -11.53 17.11 -3.13
C ILE A 23 -10.36 17.36 -2.17
N HIS A 24 -10.41 18.43 -1.39
CA HIS A 24 -9.28 18.85 -0.53
C HIS A 24 -9.10 17.96 0.70
N HIS A 25 -10.18 17.38 1.21
CA HIS A 25 -10.15 16.60 2.44
C HIS A 25 -10.27 15.11 2.14
N ASN A 26 -9.41 14.33 2.78
CA ASN A 26 -9.48 12.87 2.81
C ASN A 26 -10.19 12.42 4.09
N GLY A 27 -10.91 11.30 4.02
CA GLY A 27 -11.51 10.68 5.19
C GLY A 27 -12.80 9.93 4.86
N PRO A 28 -13.34 9.17 5.84
CA PRO A 28 -14.63 8.53 5.69
C PRO A 28 -15.71 9.58 5.44
N THR A 29 -16.54 9.35 4.43
CA THR A 29 -17.69 10.20 4.14
C THR A 29 -18.91 9.34 3.89
N LYS A 30 -20.08 9.84 4.30
CA LYS A 30 -21.35 9.13 4.14
C LYS A 30 -21.79 9.21 2.68
N VAL A 31 -21.25 8.32 1.85
CA VAL A 31 -21.65 8.14 0.45
C VAL A 31 -22.96 7.34 0.41
N THR A 32 -24.06 7.97 0.79
CA THR A 32 -25.39 7.36 0.66
C THR A 32 -25.89 7.45 -0.78
N LYS A 33 -26.84 6.59 -1.17
CA LYS A 33 -27.50 6.64 -2.48
C LYS A 33 -28.13 8.01 -2.79
N ARG A 34 -28.46 8.79 -1.75
CA ARG A 34 -28.96 10.16 -1.89
C ARG A 34 -27.93 11.12 -2.50
N TYR A 35 -26.66 10.98 -2.13
CA TYR A 35 -25.59 11.89 -2.57
C TYR A 35 -24.78 11.33 -3.72
N TRP A 36 -24.75 10.01 -3.90
CA TRP A 36 -24.02 9.35 -4.96
C TRP A 36 -24.75 8.07 -5.40
N SER A 37 -25.37 8.12 -6.57
CA SER A 37 -26.06 6.99 -7.18
C SER A 37 -25.94 7.04 -8.70
N PRO A 38 -24.80 6.56 -9.26
CA PRO A 38 -24.65 6.44 -10.70
C PRO A 38 -25.77 5.58 -11.30
N GLN A 39 -26.49 6.13 -12.27
CA GLN A 39 -27.52 5.44 -13.04
C GLN A 39 -26.93 5.00 -14.37
N PHE A 40 -27.17 3.75 -14.76
CA PHE A 40 -26.65 3.19 -15.99
C PHE A 40 -27.65 3.33 -17.13
N ASP A 41 -27.19 3.93 -18.22
CA ASP A 41 -27.94 4.03 -19.47
C ASP A 41 -27.71 2.77 -20.33
N LYS A 42 -28.58 2.56 -21.32
CA LYS A 42 -28.49 1.43 -22.26
C LYS A 42 -27.17 1.42 -23.05
N ASP A 43 -26.58 2.58 -23.25
CA ASP A 43 -25.33 2.77 -24.01
C ASP A 43 -24.06 2.43 -23.19
N GLY A 44 -24.23 1.97 -21.96
CA GLY A 44 -23.12 1.65 -21.05
C GLY A 44 -22.47 2.88 -20.41
N THR A 45 -23.04 4.07 -20.60
CA THR A 45 -22.68 5.27 -19.84
C THR A 45 -23.34 5.27 -18.47
N ALA A 46 -22.67 5.86 -17.49
CA ALA A 46 -23.22 6.09 -16.17
C ALA A 46 -23.34 7.60 -15.93
N THR A 47 -24.51 8.03 -15.47
CA THR A 47 -24.76 9.43 -15.13
C THR A 47 -24.93 9.58 -13.61
N SER A 48 -24.23 10.54 -13.02
CA SER A 48 -24.39 10.91 -11.61
C SER A 48 -24.30 12.43 -11.44
N TYR A 49 -24.61 12.93 -10.25
CA TYR A 49 -24.49 14.35 -9.94
C TYR A 49 -23.61 14.53 -8.71
N PHE A 50 -22.67 15.46 -8.79
CA PHE A 50 -21.82 15.83 -7.66
C PHE A 50 -21.82 17.34 -7.51
N ARG A 51 -22.25 17.83 -6.35
CA ARG A 51 -22.32 19.28 -6.04
C ARG A 51 -23.07 20.09 -7.11
N GLY A 52 -24.20 19.55 -7.59
CA GLY A 52 -25.05 20.20 -8.61
C GLY A 52 -24.54 20.08 -10.05
N ARG A 53 -23.38 19.46 -10.29
CA ARG A 53 -22.83 19.26 -11.64
C ARG A 53 -23.13 17.85 -12.13
N ARG A 54 -23.68 17.74 -13.34
CA ARG A 54 -23.89 16.46 -14.03
C ARG A 54 -22.54 15.88 -14.44
N LEU A 55 -22.27 14.65 -14.01
CA LEU A 55 -21.13 13.84 -14.41
C LEU A 55 -21.61 12.73 -15.33
N ARG A 56 -20.92 12.53 -16.45
CA ARG A 56 -21.09 11.36 -17.32
C ARG A 56 -19.79 10.59 -17.32
N GLY A 57 -19.87 9.30 -17.00
CA GLY A 57 -18.73 8.40 -16.94
C GLY A 57 -19.00 7.08 -17.64
N LYS A 58 -17.99 6.23 -17.65
CA LYS A 58 -18.05 4.86 -18.18
C LYS A 58 -17.28 3.94 -17.21
N VAL A 59 -17.70 2.68 -17.14
CA VAL A 59 -16.96 1.68 -16.37
C VAL A 59 -15.72 1.26 -17.15
N ILE A 60 -14.56 1.39 -16.51
CA ILE A 60 -13.28 0.92 -17.05
C ILE A 60 -12.99 -0.44 -16.43
N LYS A 61 -12.81 -1.46 -17.29
CA LYS A 61 -12.40 -2.80 -16.85
C LYS A 61 -10.89 -2.83 -16.67
N LEU A 62 -10.42 -3.54 -15.65
CA LEU A 62 -9.00 -3.82 -15.52
C LEU A 62 -8.54 -4.75 -16.65
N PRO A 63 -7.34 -4.55 -17.22
CA PRO A 63 -6.79 -5.45 -18.22
C PRO A 63 -6.60 -6.88 -17.68
N ALA A 64 -6.55 -7.86 -18.59
CA ALA A 64 -6.32 -9.26 -18.23
C ALA A 64 -4.95 -9.42 -17.53
N GLY A 65 -4.90 -10.26 -16.49
CA GLY A 65 -3.69 -10.47 -15.68
C GLY A 65 -3.47 -9.42 -14.58
N TYR A 66 -4.26 -8.35 -14.52
CA TYR A 66 -4.16 -7.33 -13.48
C TYR A 66 -5.22 -7.49 -12.40
N ARG A 67 -4.87 -7.09 -11.17
CA ARG A 67 -5.79 -7.06 -10.03
C ARG A 67 -5.73 -5.70 -9.36
N GLY A 68 -6.91 -5.14 -9.07
CA GLY A 68 -7.03 -3.94 -8.24
C GLY A 68 -6.82 -4.28 -6.77
N ALA A 69 -6.04 -3.45 -6.07
CA ALA A 69 -5.87 -3.51 -4.62
C ALA A 69 -6.13 -2.12 -4.03
N ILE A 70 -6.76 -2.08 -2.86
CA ILE A 70 -6.89 -0.86 -2.06
C ILE A 70 -6.04 -1.05 -0.82
N ALA A 71 -5.24 -0.04 -0.59
CA ALA A 71 -4.06 -0.07 0.24
C ALA A 71 -4.18 0.99 1.36
N LYS A 72 -3.84 0.64 2.61
CA LYS A 72 -3.77 1.56 3.75
C LYS A 72 -2.46 1.39 4.53
N THR A 73 -1.77 2.48 4.85
CA THR A 73 -0.50 2.38 5.59
C THR A 73 -0.63 1.65 6.93
N THR A 74 0.35 0.81 7.27
CA THR A 74 0.46 0.16 8.58
C THR A 74 1.71 0.59 9.33
N ASP A 75 1.65 0.54 10.65
CA ASP A 75 2.81 0.76 11.52
C ASP A 75 3.61 -0.53 11.77
N ARG A 76 3.44 -1.54 10.90
CA ARG A 76 4.19 -2.80 10.96
C ARG A 76 5.49 -2.68 10.18
N TYR A 77 6.57 -3.15 10.76
CA TYR A 77 7.84 -3.30 10.09
C TYR A 77 8.02 -4.77 9.75
N LEU A 78 8.57 -5.05 8.57
CA LEU A 78 8.99 -6.41 8.26
C LEU A 78 10.17 -6.76 9.17
N PRO A 79 10.21 -7.95 9.77
CA PRO A 79 11.41 -8.40 10.45
C PRO A 79 12.54 -8.42 9.43
N GLN A 80 13.55 -7.60 9.64
CA GLN A 80 14.78 -7.70 8.87
C GLN A 80 15.36 -9.09 9.15
N PRO A 81 15.75 -9.88 8.14
CA PRO A 81 16.49 -11.09 8.42
C PRO A 81 17.72 -10.63 9.21
N CYS A 82 17.77 -10.98 10.49
CA CYS A 82 19.00 -10.90 11.24
C CYS A 82 19.98 -11.67 10.37
N LYS A 83 20.99 -10.99 9.83
CA LYS A 83 22.21 -11.70 9.45
C LYS A 83 22.53 -12.45 10.72
N SER A 84 22.32 -13.77 10.73
CA SER A 84 22.77 -14.61 11.82
C SER A 84 24.21 -14.17 11.99
N GLN A 85 24.51 -13.55 13.12
CA GLN A 85 25.89 -13.36 13.51
C GLN A 85 26.40 -14.79 13.64
N THR A 86 26.91 -15.35 12.54
CA THR A 86 28.03 -16.25 12.59
C THR A 86 29.15 -15.38 13.15
N GLY A 87 29.06 -15.11 14.46
CA GLY A 87 30.20 -14.63 15.21
C GLY A 87 31.33 -15.61 14.91
N PRO A 88 32.56 -15.12 14.71
CA PRO A 88 33.67 -16.01 14.44
C PRO A 88 33.72 -17.07 15.53
N THR A 89 33.65 -18.34 15.14
CA THR A 89 33.88 -19.45 16.07
C THR A 89 35.33 -19.35 16.51
N TYR A 90 35.56 -18.90 17.73
CA TYR A 90 36.90 -18.82 18.32
C TYR A 90 37.41 -20.25 18.55
N THR A 91 38.25 -20.75 17.65
CA THR A 91 39.14 -21.87 17.97
C THR A 91 40.36 -21.28 18.64
N VAL A 92 40.60 -21.64 19.90
CA VAL A 92 41.81 -21.26 20.62
C VAL A 92 42.99 -21.96 19.95
N VAL A 93 43.72 -21.26 19.09
CA VAL A 93 45.07 -21.63 18.66
C VAL A 93 45.87 -20.35 18.41
N ASP A 94 46.86 -20.19 19.30
CA ASP A 94 48.05 -19.35 19.27
C ASP A 94 47.93 -17.81 19.30
N GLU A 95 48.80 -17.24 20.14
CA GLU A 95 49.00 -15.83 20.42
C GLU A 95 49.34 -15.07 19.13
N ASP A 96 48.59 -13.99 18.86
CA ASP A 96 48.90 -12.79 18.05
C ASP A 96 47.64 -12.34 17.28
N ILE A 97 46.72 -11.64 17.96
CA ILE A 97 45.59 -10.94 17.32
C ILE A 97 45.93 -9.45 17.22
N GLU A 98 46.19 -8.97 16.00
CA GLU A 98 46.11 -7.54 15.69
C GLU A 98 44.62 -7.16 15.54
N ILE A 99 44.18 -6.18 16.34
CA ILE A 99 42.84 -5.61 16.25
C ILE A 99 42.85 -4.64 15.05
N ALA A 100 42.16 -5.01 13.98
CA ALA A 100 41.82 -4.06 12.92
C ALA A 100 40.60 -3.25 13.36
N ASP A 101 40.74 -1.93 13.39
CA ASP A 101 39.68 -0.99 13.78
C ASP A 101 38.41 -1.21 12.94
N GLU A 102 37.29 -1.50 13.60
CA GLU A 102 35.97 -1.57 12.98
C GLU A 102 35.53 -0.14 12.63
N GLU A 103 35.45 0.19 11.33
CA GLU A 103 34.78 1.40 10.86
C GLU A 103 33.29 1.34 11.25
N ASP A 104 32.82 2.36 12.00
CA ASP A 104 31.44 2.56 12.41
C ASP A 104 30.47 2.56 11.20
N GLU A 105 29.89 1.42 10.85
CA GLU A 105 28.77 1.35 9.88
C GLU A 105 27.51 1.98 10.52
N GLU A 106 27.12 3.17 10.07
CA GLU A 106 25.87 3.83 10.47
C GLU A 106 24.65 2.92 10.24
N PRO A 107 23.73 2.79 11.22
CA PRO A 107 22.57 1.92 11.08
C PRO A 107 21.59 2.46 10.03
N LEU A 108 21.33 1.64 9.00
CA LEU A 108 20.37 1.95 7.94
C LEU A 108 18.93 2.02 8.46
N ASP A 109 18.22 3.07 8.05
CA ASP A 109 16.86 3.37 8.51
C ASP A 109 15.81 2.27 8.19
N PRO A 110 14.88 1.98 9.12
CA PRO A 110 13.86 0.96 8.93
C PRO A 110 12.81 1.39 7.90
N VAL A 111 12.42 0.46 7.00
CA VAL A 111 11.45 0.81 5.96
C VAL A 111 10.01 0.50 6.33
N LYS A 112 9.16 1.54 6.26
CA LYS A 112 7.73 1.49 6.52
C LYS A 112 6.98 0.64 5.48
N THR A 113 5.84 0.07 5.86
CA THR A 113 4.95 -0.70 4.95
C THR A 113 3.60 -0.03 4.78
N SER A 114 2.98 -0.24 3.62
CA SER A 114 1.58 0.11 3.40
C SER A 114 0.80 -1.12 2.98
N LEU A 115 -0.33 -1.42 3.64
CA LEU A 115 -1.32 -2.37 3.12
C LEU A 115 -1.82 -1.87 1.78
#